data_AF-A0A538A965-F1
#
_entry.id   AF-A0A538A965-F1
#
_cell.length_a   1.000
_cell.length_b   1.000
_cell.length_c   1.000
_cell.angle_alpha   90.00
_cell.angle_beta   90.00
_cell.angle_gamma   90.00
#
_symmetry.space_group_name_H-M   'P 1'
#
loop_
_entity.id
_entity.type
_entity.pdbx_description
1 polymer ?
#
loop_
_entity_poly.entity_id
_entity_poly.type
_entity_poly.pdbx_seq_one_letter_code
_entity_poly.pdbx_strand_id
1 'polypeptide(L)'
;DGVTKLDRIKFRSREQEQAENVRKMIIAMARDIRVLLIKLADRLHNMRTLGVFSRQKQQAKATETLEIYAPLAHRLGVDRIKWELEDLSFQALHPRRFEEIASLVEKREGERQEHVDRVSELLTGKLREMKIKAEITGRPKHLYSVYEKMVLRGKEFNEIYDLVGT
;
A
#
# COMPACT_ATOMS: atom_id res chain seq x y z
N ASP A 1 -18.92 -46.85 -9.60
CA ASP A 1 -19.07 -45.86 -8.51
C ASP A 1 -17.79 -45.09 -8.16
N GLY A 2 -17.25 -44.29 -9.07
CA GLY A 2 -15.99 -43.55 -8.81
C GLY A 2 -15.83 -42.20 -9.51
N VAL A 3 -16.77 -41.78 -10.36
CA VAL A 3 -16.56 -40.64 -11.27
C VAL A 3 -17.45 -39.44 -10.97
N THR A 4 -18.47 -39.59 -10.11
CA THR A 4 -19.44 -38.51 -9.79
C THR A 4 -19.08 -37.66 -8.57
N LYS A 5 -17.96 -37.96 -7.88
CA LYS A 5 -17.52 -37.16 -6.71
C LYS A 5 -16.57 -36.01 -7.06
N LEU A 6 -16.00 -35.99 -8.27
CA LEU A 6 -15.04 -34.95 -8.70
C LEU A 6 -15.70 -33.65 -9.19
N ASP A 7 -16.96 -33.70 -9.65
CA ASP A 7 -17.65 -32.52 -10.18
C ASP A 7 -18.28 -31.60 -9.12
N ARG A 8 -18.44 -32.06 -7.87
CA ARG A 8 -19.00 -31.22 -6.79
C ARG A 8 -18.01 -30.17 -6.26
N ILE A 9 -16.72 -30.26 -6.58
CA ILE A 9 -15.69 -29.34 -6.09
C ILE A 9 -15.61 -28.07 -6.97
N LYS A 10 -16.08 -28.13 -8.23
CA LYS A 10 -15.98 -27.02 -9.19
C LYS A 10 -17.00 -25.89 -8.99
N PHE A 11 -17.92 -26.00 -8.04
CA PHE A 11 -19.00 -25.01 -7.80
C PHE A 11 -18.77 -24.10 -6.58
N ARG A 12 -17.55 -24.00 -6.06
CA ARG A 12 -17.23 -22.87 -5.18
C ARG A 12 -16.92 -21.67 -6.07
N SER A 13 -17.68 -20.58 -5.94
CA SER A 13 -17.33 -19.35 -6.63
C SER A 13 -15.96 -18.87 -6.12
N ARG A 14 -15.18 -18.19 -6.96
CA ARG A 14 -13.89 -17.60 -6.53
C ARG A 14 -14.05 -16.71 -5.30
N GLU A 15 -15.19 -16.02 -5.19
CA GLU A 15 -15.55 -15.19 -4.04
C GLU A 15 -15.74 -16.03 -2.76
N GLN A 16 -16.40 -17.19 -2.86
CA GLN A 16 -16.55 -18.11 -1.71
C GLN A 16 -15.20 -18.67 -1.27
N GLU A 17 -14.31 -19.01 -2.20
CA GLU A 17 -12.96 -19.47 -1.87
C GLU A 17 -12.12 -18.37 -1.20
N GLN A 18 -12.21 -17.14 -1.70
CA GLN A 18 -11.58 -15.97 -1.10
C GLN A 18 -12.11 -15.69 0.31
N ALA A 19 -13.43 -15.73 0.50
CA ALA A 19 -14.06 -15.51 1.81
C ALA A 19 -13.61 -16.56 2.84
N GLU A 20 -13.52 -17.83 2.45
CA GLU A 20 -13.01 -18.90 3.31
C GLU A 20 -11.52 -18.73 3.63
N ASN A 21 -10.71 -18.28 2.68
CA ASN A 21 -9.30 -17.97 2.91
C ASN A 21 -9.11 -16.81 3.88
N VAL A 22 -9.90 -15.74 3.74
CA VAL A 22 -9.92 -14.61 4.68
C VAL A 22 -10.35 -15.07 6.07
N ARG A 23 -11.40 -15.89 6.16
CA ARG A 23 -11.88 -16.45 7.43
C ARG A 23 -10.81 -17.29 8.13
N LYS A 24 -10.13 -18.17 7.39
CA LYS A 24 -9.01 -18.97 7.92
C LYS A 24 -7.86 -18.10 8.39
N MET A 25 -7.53 -17.05 7.63
CA MET A 25 -6.51 -16.09 8.01
C MET A 25 -6.86 -15.38 9.33
N ILE A 26 -8.10 -14.91 9.49
CA ILE A 26 -8.58 -14.27 10.74
C ILE A 26 -8.48 -15.23 11.94
N ILE A 27 -8.91 -16.48 11.78
CA ILE A 27 -8.85 -17.48 12.86
C ILE A 27 -7.40 -17.81 13.24
N ALA A 28 -6.50 -17.89 12.26
CA ALA A 28 -5.08 -18.15 12.50
C ALA A 28 -4.40 -16.96 13.21
N MET A 29 -4.72 -15.73 12.80
CA MET A 29 -4.24 -14.49 13.42
C MET A 29 -4.63 -14.34 14.88
N ALA A 30 -5.85 -14.77 15.23
CA ALA A 30 -6.33 -14.72 16.60
C ALA A 30 -5.50 -15.60 17.55
N ARG A 31 -4.80 -16.61 17.03
CA ARG A 31 -3.91 -17.47 17.82
C ARG A 31 -2.45 -17.00 17.80
N ASP A 32 -1.97 -16.53 16.65
CA ASP A 32 -0.60 -16.07 16.49
C ASP A 32 -0.48 -15.01 15.37
N ILE A 33 -0.14 -13.78 15.77
CA ILE A 33 0.00 -12.65 14.87
C ILE A 33 1.13 -12.81 13.85
N ARG A 34 2.14 -13.64 14.15
CA ARG A 34 3.29 -13.90 13.27
C ARG A 34 2.86 -14.54 11.96
N VAL A 35 1.76 -15.30 11.96
CA VAL A 35 1.18 -15.90 10.75
C VAL A 35 0.75 -14.82 9.76
N LEU A 36 0.13 -13.74 10.23
CA LEU A 36 -0.22 -12.62 9.34
C LEU A 36 1.00 -11.85 8.88
N LEU A 37 2.01 -11.63 9.74
CA LEU A 37 3.24 -10.95 9.32
C LEU A 37 3.92 -11.70 8.16
N ILE A 38 4.01 -13.03 8.25
CA ILE A 38 4.54 -13.87 7.16
C ILE A 38 3.69 -13.73 5.90
N LYS A 39 2.36 -13.70 6.02
CA LYS A 39 1.46 -13.53 4.87
C LYS A 39 1.52 -12.15 4.23
N LEU A 40 1.70 -11.10 5.04
CA LEU A 40 1.92 -9.74 4.55
C LEU A 40 3.25 -9.64 3.81
N ALA A 41 4.32 -10.25 4.33
CA ALA A 41 5.61 -10.30 3.66
C ALA A 41 5.56 -11.04 2.31
N ASP A 42 4.91 -12.20 2.28
CA ASP A 42 4.65 -12.97 1.05
C ASP A 42 3.81 -12.15 0.05
N ARG A 43 2.74 -11.49 0.51
CA ARG A 43 1.93 -10.62 -0.34
C ARG A 43 2.75 -9.45 -0.89
N LEU A 44 3.56 -8.79 -0.07
CA LEU A 44 4.42 -7.69 -0.48
C LEU A 44 5.40 -8.12 -1.56
N HIS A 45 6.05 -9.27 -1.38
CA HIS A 45 6.92 -9.85 -2.40
C HIS A 45 6.16 -10.10 -3.72
N ASN A 46 4.97 -10.72 -3.65
CA ASN A 46 4.14 -10.96 -4.82
C ASN A 46 3.72 -9.69 -5.56
N MET A 47 3.48 -8.60 -4.83
CA MET A 47 3.15 -7.29 -5.41
C MET A 47 4.37 -6.63 -6.06
N ARG A 48 5.58 -6.80 -5.52
CA ARG A 48 6.82 -6.33 -6.15
C ARG A 48 7.13 -7.05 -7.46
N THR A 49 6.74 -8.32 -7.58
CA THR A 49 6.94 -9.12 -8.80
C THR A 49 5.70 -9.27 -9.64
N LEU A 50 4.73 -8.36 -9.52
CA LEU A 50 3.41 -8.50 -10.15
C LEU A 50 3.45 -8.56 -11.68
N GLY A 51 4.48 -7.97 -12.31
CA GLY A 51 4.64 -7.89 -13.76
C GLY A 51 4.70 -9.23 -14.50
N VAL A 52 4.99 -10.34 -13.80
CA VAL A 52 5.03 -11.69 -14.41
C VAL A 52 3.65 -12.28 -14.71
N PHE A 53 2.58 -11.68 -14.16
CA PHE A 53 1.22 -12.17 -14.34
C PHE A 53 0.50 -11.47 -15.50
N SER A 54 -0.57 -12.09 -16.03
CA SER A 54 -1.45 -11.42 -16.99
C SER A 54 -2.18 -10.24 -16.34
N ARG A 55 -2.54 -9.21 -17.12
CA ARG A 55 -3.20 -7.99 -16.61
C ARG A 55 -4.42 -8.26 -15.73
N GLN A 56 -5.25 -9.22 -16.09
CA GLN A 56 -6.41 -9.61 -15.29
C GLN A 56 -6.00 -10.15 -13.90
N LYS A 57 -4.95 -10.98 -13.84
CA LYS A 57 -4.40 -11.49 -12.56
C LYS A 57 -3.73 -10.38 -11.76
N GLN A 58 -3.05 -9.44 -12.41
CA GLN A 58 -2.45 -8.28 -11.76
C GLN A 58 -3.53 -7.45 -11.06
N GLN A 59 -4.60 -7.10 -11.79
CA GLN A 59 -5.73 -6.35 -11.24
C GLN A 59 -6.39 -7.08 -10.07
N ALA A 60 -6.71 -8.38 -10.23
CA ALA A 60 -7.32 -9.15 -9.16
C ALA A 60 -6.46 -9.19 -7.87
N LYS A 61 -5.15 -9.39 -8.01
CA LYS A 61 -4.21 -9.39 -6.88
C LYS A 61 -4.06 -8.00 -6.25
N ALA A 62 -4.05 -6.94 -7.05
CA ALA A 62 -3.96 -5.57 -6.58
C ALA A 62 -5.24 -5.13 -5.84
N THR A 63 -6.42 -5.46 -6.37
CA THR A 63 -7.71 -5.23 -5.68
C THR A 63 -7.74 -5.96 -4.34
N GLU A 64 -7.42 -7.25 -4.31
CA GLU A 64 -7.35 -8.03 -3.06
C GLU A 64 -6.37 -7.41 -2.06
N THR A 65 -5.24 -6.88 -2.56
CA THR A 65 -4.22 -6.24 -1.72
C THR A 65 -4.73 -4.96 -1.06
N LEU A 66 -5.41 -4.09 -1.82
CA LEU A 66 -5.99 -2.86 -1.28
C LEU A 66 -7.14 -3.14 -0.32
N GLU A 67 -8.03 -4.07 -0.64
CA GLU A 67 -9.25 -4.30 0.14
C GLU A 67 -8.99 -5.10 1.42
N ILE A 68 -7.98 -5.98 1.41
CA ILE A 68 -7.74 -6.92 2.50
C ILE A 68 -6.40 -6.66 3.17
N TYR A 69 -5.28 -6.73 2.43
CA TYR A 69 -3.95 -6.78 3.05
C TYR A 69 -3.46 -5.41 3.55
N ALA A 70 -3.72 -4.33 2.84
CA ALA A 70 -3.36 -2.98 3.29
C ALA A 70 -4.10 -2.57 4.59
N PRO A 71 -5.43 -2.75 4.71
CA PRO A 71 -6.14 -2.53 5.98
C PRO A 71 -5.65 -3.42 7.12
N LEU A 72 -5.26 -4.67 6.84
CA LEU A 72 -4.67 -5.55 7.85
C LEU A 72 -3.29 -5.04 8.32
N ALA A 73 -2.43 -4.60 7.41
CA ALA A 73 -1.14 -3.99 7.75
C ALA A 73 -1.33 -2.72 8.61
N HIS A 74 -2.32 -1.89 8.28
CA HIS A 74 -2.69 -0.72 9.07
C HIS A 74 -3.09 -1.09 10.50
N ARG A 75 -3.95 -2.09 10.67
CA ARG A 75 -4.42 -2.55 12.00
C ARG A 75 -3.29 -3.10 12.86
N LEU A 76 -2.22 -3.62 12.26
CA LEU A 76 -1.04 -4.09 12.97
C LEU A 76 -0.02 -2.98 13.28
N GLY A 77 -0.26 -1.75 12.81
CA GLY A 77 0.71 -0.65 12.92
C GLY A 77 1.94 -0.82 12.03
N VAL A 78 1.90 -1.73 11.03
CA VAL A 78 3.02 -1.97 10.10
C VAL A 78 2.86 -1.09 8.86
N ASP A 79 2.93 0.19 9.13
CA ASP A 79 2.61 1.28 8.21
C ASP A 79 3.49 1.29 6.95
N ARG A 80 4.77 0.90 7.08
CA ARG A 80 5.68 0.77 5.92
C ARG A 80 5.20 -0.28 4.92
N ILE A 81 4.73 -1.44 5.38
CA ILE A 81 4.20 -2.48 4.49
C ILE A 81 2.90 -2.01 3.87
N LYS A 82 2.02 -1.35 4.64
CA LYS A 82 0.76 -0.79 4.15
C LYS A 82 1.01 0.11 2.94
N TRP A 83 1.84 1.14 3.09
CA TRP A 83 2.06 2.11 2.02
C TRP A 83 2.64 1.48 0.76
N GLU A 84 3.57 0.55 0.93
CA GLU A 84 4.18 -0.13 -0.22
C GLU A 84 3.17 -1.03 -0.94
N LEU A 85 2.31 -1.75 -0.21
CA LEU A 85 1.20 -2.51 -0.79
C LEU A 85 0.19 -1.60 -1.50
N GLU A 86 -0.12 -0.45 -0.93
CA GLU A 86 -1.02 0.56 -1.49
C GLU A 86 -0.48 1.12 -2.81
N ASP A 87 0.77 1.58 -2.84
CA ASP A 87 1.39 2.17 -4.03
C ASP A 87 1.55 1.13 -5.16
N LEU A 88 1.98 -0.10 -4.85
CA LEU A 88 2.10 -1.18 -5.84
C LEU A 88 0.73 -1.56 -6.42
N SER A 89 -0.31 -1.58 -5.58
CA SER A 89 -1.66 -1.87 -6.04
C SER A 89 -2.24 -0.73 -6.87
N PHE A 90 -1.97 0.51 -6.48
CA PHE A 90 -2.37 1.69 -7.23
C PHE A 90 -1.77 1.70 -8.64
N GLN A 91 -0.47 1.43 -8.75
CA GLN A 91 0.22 1.31 -10.03
C GLN A 91 -0.41 0.24 -10.93
N ALA A 92 -0.78 -0.92 -10.36
CA ALA A 92 -1.38 -2.02 -11.11
C ALA A 92 -2.82 -1.74 -11.56
N LEU A 93 -3.62 -1.05 -10.76
CA LEU A 93 -5.02 -0.75 -11.05
C LEU A 93 -5.20 0.47 -11.95
N HIS A 94 -4.38 1.51 -11.74
CA HIS A 94 -4.51 2.81 -12.38
C HIS A 94 -3.16 3.35 -12.89
N PRO A 95 -2.49 2.66 -13.84
CA PRO A 95 -1.13 2.99 -14.25
C PRO A 95 -0.96 4.41 -14.79
N ARG A 96 -1.93 4.90 -15.59
CA ARG A 96 -1.90 6.28 -16.13
C ARG A 96 -1.93 7.33 -15.02
N ARG A 97 -2.84 7.16 -14.05
CA ARG A 97 -2.96 8.08 -12.90
C ARG A 97 -1.73 8.01 -12.00
N PHE A 98 -1.14 6.82 -11.86
CA PHE A 98 0.11 6.64 -11.13
C PHE A 98 1.24 7.46 -11.76
N GLU A 99 1.46 7.32 -13.08
CA GLU A 99 2.50 8.06 -13.81
C GLU A 99 2.30 9.58 -13.73
N GLU A 100 1.05 10.02 -13.87
CA GLU A 100 0.64 11.42 -13.75
C GLU A 100 0.96 12.00 -12.36
N ILE A 101 0.53 11.34 -11.28
CA ILE A 101 0.79 11.79 -9.90
C ILE A 101 2.29 11.71 -9.60
N ALA A 102 2.98 10.66 -10.03
CA ALA A 102 4.42 10.51 -9.85
C ALA A 102 5.19 11.68 -10.47
N SER A 103 4.86 12.06 -11.71
CA SER A 103 5.48 13.21 -12.38
C SER A 103 5.21 14.53 -11.64
N LEU A 104 4.00 14.72 -11.11
CA LEU A 104 3.66 15.93 -10.34
C LEU A 104 4.42 16.01 -9.01
N VAL A 105 4.59 14.87 -8.34
CA VAL A 105 5.38 14.78 -7.11
C VAL A 105 6.86 15.03 -7.41
N GLU A 106 7.41 14.41 -8.46
CA GLU A 106 8.81 14.56 -8.86
C GLU A 106 9.18 16.02 -9.18
N LYS A 107 8.31 16.75 -9.89
CA LYS A 107 8.53 18.17 -10.20
C LYS A 107 8.68 19.07 -8.97
N ARG A 108 8.13 18.66 -7.83
CA ARG A 108 8.15 19.40 -6.56
C ARG A 108 9.09 18.79 -5.53
N GLU A 109 9.71 17.67 -5.87
CA GLU A 109 10.54 16.92 -4.93
C GLU A 109 11.78 17.71 -4.54
N GLY A 110 12.36 18.49 -5.46
CA GLY A 110 13.50 19.37 -5.17
C GLY A 110 13.20 20.41 -4.09
N GLU A 111 12.14 21.22 -4.29
CA GLU A 111 11.72 22.24 -3.33
C GLU A 111 11.34 21.65 -1.97
N ARG A 112 10.66 20.48 -1.99
CA ARG A 112 10.27 19.75 -0.78
C ARG A 112 11.48 19.22 -0.04
N GLN A 113 12.45 18.65 -0.74
CA GLN A 113 13.65 18.05 -0.16
C GLN A 113 14.49 19.13 0.51
N GLU A 114 14.71 20.26 -0.15
CA GLU A 114 15.41 21.41 0.47
C GLU A 114 14.70 21.92 1.72
N HIS A 115 13.37 21.99 1.71
CA HIS A 115 12.62 22.40 2.90
C HIS A 115 12.76 21.40 4.05
N VAL A 116 12.63 20.11 3.76
CA VAL A 116 12.79 19.03 4.74
C VAL A 116 14.20 19.01 5.32
N ASP A 117 15.23 19.20 4.49
CA ASP A 117 16.62 19.23 4.93
C ASP A 117 16.88 20.42 5.85
N ARG A 118 16.44 21.63 5.47
CA ARG A 118 16.54 22.82 6.35
C ARG A 118 15.86 22.61 7.70
N VAL A 119 14.65 22.05 7.72
CA VAL A 119 13.92 21.78 8.97
C VAL A 119 14.61 20.69 9.79
N SER A 120 15.11 19.64 9.14
CA SER A 120 15.82 18.53 9.79
C SER A 120 17.13 19.00 10.42
N GLU A 121 17.89 19.84 9.74
CA GLU A 121 19.11 20.47 10.28
C GLU A 121 18.81 21.35 11.50
N LEU A 122 17.79 22.21 11.40
CA LEU A 122 17.36 23.08 12.50
C LEU A 122 16.96 22.27 13.74
N LEU A 123 16.14 21.23 13.55
CA LEU A 123 15.72 20.36 14.64
C LEU A 123 16.89 19.57 15.23
N THR A 124 17.78 19.05 14.37
CA THR A 124 18.98 18.34 14.82
C THR A 124 19.88 19.22 15.68
N GLY A 125 20.07 20.48 15.30
CA GLY A 125 20.81 21.47 16.08
C GLY A 125 20.21 21.67 17.47
N LYS A 126 18.91 21.95 17.54
CA LYS A 126 18.20 22.14 18.83
C LYS A 126 18.23 20.89 19.72
N LEU A 127 18.03 19.71 19.15
CA LEU A 127 18.08 18.46 19.92
C LEU A 127 19.48 18.20 20.48
N ARG A 128 20.53 18.54 19.72
CA ARG A 128 21.92 18.45 20.18
C ARG A 128 22.22 19.41 21.34
N GLU A 129 21.72 20.64 21.27
CA GLU A 129 21.83 21.62 22.38
C GLU A 129 21.17 21.09 23.66
N MET A 130 20.01 20.43 23.51
CA MET A 130 19.29 19.80 24.63
C MET A 130 19.89 18.46 25.07
N LYS A 131 21.00 18.00 24.46
CA LYS A 131 21.65 16.71 24.69
C LYS A 131 20.72 15.50 24.45
N ILE A 132 19.74 15.66 23.57
CA ILE A 132 18.81 14.60 23.17
C ILE A 132 19.39 13.87 21.95
N LYS A 133 19.57 12.55 22.07
CA LYS A 133 19.93 11.69 20.93
C LYS A 133 18.65 11.29 20.19
N ALA A 134 18.52 11.73 18.95
CA ALA A 134 17.40 11.39 18.08
C ALA A 134 17.88 11.27 16.62
N GLU A 135 17.14 10.51 15.83
CA GLU A 135 17.31 10.40 14.38
C GLU A 135 16.14 11.11 13.70
N ILE A 136 16.43 12.02 12.77
CA ILE A 136 15.42 12.73 11.99
C ILE A 136 15.52 12.21 10.56
N THR A 137 14.40 11.72 10.04
CA THR A 137 14.31 11.22 8.66
C THR A 137 13.15 11.89 7.93
N GLY A 138 13.40 12.37 6.71
CA GLY A 138 12.34 12.78 5.80
C GLY A 138 11.54 11.57 5.33
N ARG A 139 10.22 11.58 5.51
CA ARG A 139 9.34 10.51 5.03
C ARG A 139 8.73 10.92 3.69
N PRO A 140 8.92 10.14 2.61
CA PRO A 140 8.32 10.45 1.31
C PRO A 140 6.79 10.41 1.37
N LYS A 141 6.14 11.24 0.53
CA LYS A 141 4.68 11.18 0.32
C LYS A 141 4.34 9.92 -0.48
N HIS A 142 3.37 9.15 0.01
CA HIS A 142 2.86 7.93 -0.63
C HIS A 142 1.86 8.32 -1.72
N LEU A 143 2.06 7.83 -2.95
CA LEU A 143 1.30 8.25 -4.14
C LEU A 143 -0.17 7.87 -4.02
N TYR A 144 -0.45 6.69 -3.45
CA TYR A 144 -1.81 6.25 -3.18
C TYR A 144 -2.54 7.16 -2.19
N SER A 145 -1.87 7.68 -1.16
CA SER A 145 -2.49 8.63 -0.22
C SER A 145 -2.81 9.98 -0.88
N VAL A 146 -2.04 10.40 -1.90
CA VAL A 146 -2.37 11.57 -2.71
C VAL A 146 -3.63 11.28 -3.54
N TYR A 147 -3.66 10.11 -4.19
CA TYR A 147 -4.81 9.66 -4.96
C TYR A 147 -6.10 9.54 -4.13
N GLU A 148 -6.04 8.90 -2.96
CA GLU A 148 -7.18 8.74 -2.05
C GLU A 148 -7.74 10.11 -1.62
N LYS A 149 -6.86 11.07 -1.30
CA LYS A 149 -7.26 12.44 -0.98
C LYS A 149 -7.92 13.17 -2.16
N MET A 150 -7.55 12.86 -3.40
CA MET A 150 -8.22 13.39 -4.60
C MET A 150 -9.64 12.83 -4.72
N VAL A 151 -9.77 11.50 -4.67
CA VAL A 151 -11.05 10.80 -4.84
C VAL A 151 -12.04 11.18 -3.74
N LEU A 152 -11.59 11.19 -2.47
CA LEU A 152 -12.45 11.52 -1.33
C LEU A 152 -12.89 13.00 -1.29
N ARG A 153 -12.10 13.91 -1.89
CA ARG A 153 -12.43 15.34 -1.94
C ARG A 153 -13.17 15.75 -3.22
N GLY A 154 -13.44 14.81 -4.13
CA GLY A 154 -14.14 15.08 -5.39
C GLY A 154 -13.41 16.10 -6.26
N LYS A 155 -12.10 16.25 -6.07
CA LYS A 155 -11.31 17.28 -6.75
C LYS A 155 -10.86 16.80 -8.12
N GLU A 156 -11.03 17.66 -9.12
CA GLU A 156 -10.57 17.42 -10.49
C GLU A 156 -9.03 17.36 -10.52
N PHE A 157 -8.45 16.64 -11.48
CA PHE A 157 -6.99 16.46 -11.61
C PHE A 157 -6.21 17.79 -11.62
N ASN A 158 -6.83 18.88 -12.09
CA ASN A 158 -6.22 20.22 -12.10
C ASN A 158 -6.01 20.82 -10.71
N GLU A 159 -6.66 20.32 -9.65
CA GLU A 159 -6.48 20.81 -8.27
C GLU A 159 -5.32 20.11 -7.54
N ILE A 160 -4.60 19.17 -8.19
CA ILE A 160 -3.42 18.51 -7.62
C ILE A 160 -2.33 19.54 -7.27
N TYR A 161 -2.23 20.63 -8.03
CA TYR A 161 -1.27 21.70 -7.80
C TYR A 161 -1.38 22.32 -6.39
N ASP A 162 -2.55 22.31 -5.76
CA ASP A 162 -2.71 22.86 -4.41
C ASP A 162 -2.45 21.80 -3.31
N LEU A 163 -2.76 20.53 -3.57
CA LEU A 163 -2.67 19.44 -2.59
C LEU A 163 -1.23 18.93 -2.37
N VAL A 164 -0.37 19.04 -3.37
CA VAL A 164 1.03 18.62 -3.28
C VAL A 164 1.89 19.69 -2.58
N GLY A 165 1.42 20.94 -2.48
CA GLY A 165 2.16 22.10 -1.94
C GLY A 165 2.06 22.35 -0.42
N THR A 166 1.43 21.46 0.33
CA THR A 166 1.39 21.49 1.81
C THR A 166 2.05 20.28 2.45
#